data_AF-A0A956RA97-F1
#
_entry.id   AF-A0A956RA97-F1
#
_cell.length_a   1.000
_cell.length_b   1.000
_cell.length_c   1.000
_cell.angle_alpha   90.00
_cell.angle_beta   90.00
_cell.angle_gamma   90.00
#
_symmetry.space_group_name_H-M   'P 1'
#
loop_
_entity.id
_entity.type
_entity.pdbx_description
1 polymer ?
#
loop_
_entity_poly.entity_id
_entity_poly.type
_entity_poly.pdbx_seq_one_letter_code
_entity_poly.pdbx_strand_id
1 'polypeptide(L)'
;VTTSTSEPAPEPTAPEPADPERAPASTLAEETQQLEQARAALRRGEALAALAVVDEHLRRFPRGLLVDEARSTRLRALCAAGRHDQAQAFAHALSGGAASSRWHRIVSASCSAP
;
A
#
# COMPACT_ATOMS: atom_id res chain seq x y z
N VAL A 1 29.62 -7.33 59.86
CA VAL A 1 29.18 -8.67 59.39
C VAL A 1 28.65 -8.47 57.98
N THR A 2 29.34 -9.01 56.99
CA THR A 2 28.95 -9.01 55.57
C THR A 2 28.09 -10.24 55.30
N THR A 3 26.98 -10.09 54.60
CA THR A 3 26.27 -11.20 53.92
C THR A 3 25.84 -10.76 52.52
N SER A 4 25.96 -11.71 51.61
CA SER A 4 25.97 -11.62 50.15
C SER A 4 24.68 -12.23 49.56
N THR A 5 24.51 -12.06 48.24
CA THR A 5 23.77 -12.94 47.29
C THR A 5 22.26 -12.67 47.19
N SER A 6 21.62 -12.49 46.03
CA SER A 6 21.88 -13.06 44.70
C SER A 6 21.40 -12.12 43.60
N GLU A 7 22.19 -11.96 42.54
CA GLU A 7 21.78 -11.35 41.26
C GLU A 7 21.16 -12.46 40.39
N PRO A 8 19.94 -12.29 39.83
CA PRO A 8 19.35 -13.31 38.99
C PRO A 8 19.87 -13.18 37.54
N ALA A 9 20.32 -14.29 36.99
CA ALA A 9 20.73 -14.44 35.59
C ALA A 9 19.54 -14.21 34.64
N PRO A 10 19.74 -13.61 33.45
CA PRO A 10 18.66 -13.43 32.48
C PRO A 10 18.38 -14.76 31.78
N GLU A 11 17.14 -15.23 31.88
CA GLU A 11 16.63 -16.34 31.08
C GLU A 11 16.49 -15.91 29.60
N PRO A 12 16.70 -16.81 28.62
CA PRO A 12 16.52 -16.50 27.21
C PRO A 12 15.05 -16.24 26.90
N THR A 13 14.70 -14.97 26.67
CA THR A 13 13.37 -14.57 26.23
C THR A 13 13.08 -15.20 24.87
N ALA A 14 12.16 -16.17 24.83
CA ALA A 14 11.56 -16.65 23.60
C ALA A 14 10.92 -15.47 22.84
N PRO A 15 10.93 -15.45 21.49
CA PRO A 15 10.31 -14.38 20.74
C PRO A 15 8.81 -14.35 21.04
N GLU A 16 8.37 -13.25 21.65
CA GLU A 16 6.97 -12.96 21.92
C GLU A 16 6.20 -12.87 20.58
N PRO A 17 5.01 -13.47 20.45
CA PRO A 17 4.23 -13.38 19.23
C PRO A 17 3.88 -11.91 18.96
N ALA A 18 4.33 -11.41 17.81
CA ALA A 18 4.08 -10.04 17.40
C ALA A 18 2.57 -9.76 17.34
N ASP A 19 2.13 -8.81 18.15
CA ASP A 19 0.77 -8.33 18.23
C ASP A 19 0.33 -7.80 16.84
N PRO A 20 -0.71 -8.36 16.20
CA PRO A 20 -1.15 -7.95 14.87
C PRO A 20 -1.73 -6.53 14.82
N GLU A 21 -1.91 -5.87 15.98
CA GLU A 21 -2.62 -4.60 16.10
C GLU A 21 -1.74 -3.36 15.84
N ARG A 22 -0.42 -3.52 15.79
CA ARG A 22 0.49 -2.41 15.45
C ARG A 22 1.41 -2.81 14.33
N ALA A 23 0.96 -2.60 13.09
CA ALA A 23 1.87 -2.57 11.95
C ALA A 23 3.06 -1.66 12.31
N PRO A 24 4.30 -2.15 12.27
CA PRO A 24 5.43 -1.43 12.83
C PRO A 24 5.68 -0.15 12.03
N ALA A 25 6.18 0.91 12.67
CA ALA A 25 6.46 2.19 12.00
C ALA A 25 7.33 2.03 10.73
N SER A 26 8.13 0.96 10.65
CA SER A 26 8.90 0.57 9.46
C SER A 26 8.01 0.24 8.26
N THR A 27 6.87 -0.43 8.41
CA THR A 27 5.99 -0.77 7.28
C THR A 27 5.33 0.47 6.69
N LEU A 28 4.92 1.43 7.52
CA LEU A 28 4.35 2.69 7.03
C LEU A 28 5.37 3.50 6.22
N ALA A 29 6.63 3.54 6.67
CA ALA A 29 7.71 4.22 5.96
C ALA A 29 7.98 3.57 4.59
N GLU A 30 8.01 2.23 4.53
CA GLU A 30 8.17 1.47 3.29
C GLU A 30 7.01 1.70 2.30
N GLU A 31 5.76 1.60 2.78
CA GLU A 31 4.57 1.85 1.97
C GLU A 31 4.58 3.28 1.42
N THR A 32 4.90 4.26 2.26
CA THR A 32 5.01 5.68 1.86
C THR A 32 6.05 5.88 0.78
N GLN A 33 7.25 5.30 0.95
CA GLN A 33 8.34 5.43 -0.02
C GLN A 33 7.93 4.88 -1.39
N GLN A 34 7.34 3.68 -1.44
CA GLN A 34 6.90 3.08 -2.70
C GLN A 34 5.77 3.89 -3.35
N LEU A 35 4.80 4.39 -2.58
CA LEU A 35 3.72 5.21 -3.12
C LEU A 35 4.20 6.55 -3.67
N GLU A 36 5.16 7.19 -3.00
CA GLU A 36 5.76 8.43 -3.53
C GLU A 36 6.53 8.17 -4.83
N GLN A 37 7.23 7.04 -4.95
CA GLN A 37 7.87 6.64 -6.21
C GLN A 37 6.85 6.47 -7.34
N ALA A 38 5.73 5.78 -7.09
CA ALA A 38 4.68 5.60 -8.09
C ALA A 38 4.04 6.94 -8.50
N ARG A 39 3.75 7.82 -7.52
CA ARG A 39 3.21 9.16 -7.78
C ARG A 39 4.19 10.03 -8.56
N ALA A 40 5.48 9.95 -8.26
CA ALA A 40 6.52 10.66 -9.00
C ALA A 40 6.60 10.19 -10.45
N ALA A 41 6.51 8.88 -10.70
CA ALA A 41 6.46 8.33 -12.06
C ALA A 41 5.23 8.84 -12.83
N LEU A 42 4.05 8.91 -12.20
CA LEU A 42 2.85 9.51 -12.84
C LEU A 42 3.08 10.98 -13.22
N ARG A 43 3.69 11.78 -12.32
CA ARG A 43 4.00 13.19 -12.61
C ARG A 43 4.98 13.36 -13.79
N ARG A 44 5.84 12.36 -14.04
CA ARG A 44 6.77 12.33 -15.17
C ARG A 44 6.16 11.76 -16.46
N GLY A 45 4.90 11.31 -16.44
CA GLY A 45 4.27 10.63 -17.58
C GLY A 45 4.71 9.17 -17.76
N GLU A 46 5.42 8.60 -16.78
CA GLU A 46 5.92 7.22 -16.82
C GLU A 46 4.85 6.25 -16.29
N ALA A 47 3.71 6.16 -16.98
CA ALA A 47 2.53 5.43 -16.50
C ALA A 47 2.81 3.94 -16.22
N LEU A 48 3.57 3.27 -17.10
CA LEU A 48 3.94 1.86 -16.92
C LEU A 48 4.88 1.64 -15.73
N ALA A 49 5.81 2.58 -15.48
CA ALA A 49 6.68 2.51 -14.31
C ALA A 49 5.88 2.71 -13.01
N ALA A 50 4.96 3.68 -13.00
CA ALA A 50 4.05 3.87 -11.87
C ALA A 50 3.20 2.63 -11.58
N LEU A 51 2.68 2.00 -12.64
CA LEU A 51 1.87 0.78 -12.53
C LEU A 51 2.68 -0.38 -11.95
N ALA A 52 3.93 -0.57 -12.40
CA ALA A 52 4.79 -1.62 -11.87
C ALA A 52 5.08 -1.43 -10.37
N VAL A 53 5.39 -0.20 -9.94
CA VAL A 53 5.68 0.11 -8.52
C VAL A 53 4.44 -0.12 -7.65
N VAL A 54 3.27 0.35 -8.08
CA VAL A 54 2.05 0.20 -7.27
C VAL A 54 1.50 -1.22 -7.25
N ASP A 55 1.71 -2.00 -8.32
CA ASP A 55 1.37 -3.43 -8.33
C ASP A 55 2.27 -4.23 -7.38
N GLU A 56 3.55 -3.88 -7.26
CA GLU A 56 4.44 -4.43 -6.23
C GLU A 56 3.95 -4.08 -4.83
N HIS A 57 3.61 -2.81 -4.58
CA HIS A 57 3.06 -2.39 -3.28
C HIS A 57 1.83 -3.22 -2.90
N LEU A 58 0.87 -3.39 -3.80
CA LEU A 58 -0.36 -4.15 -3.52
C LEU A 58 -0.10 -5.64 -3.27
N ARG A 59 0.96 -6.21 -3.84
CA ARG A 59 1.39 -7.60 -3.58
C ARG A 59 2.11 -7.74 -2.24
N ARG A 60 2.99 -6.79 -1.92
CA ARG A 60 3.79 -6.80 -0.69
C ARG A 60 2.98 -6.41 0.55
N PHE A 61 2.03 -5.49 0.37
CA PHE A 61 1.20 -4.94 1.45
C PHE A 61 -0.30 -5.12 1.17
N PRO A 62 -0.79 -6.37 1.02
CA PRO A 62 -2.21 -6.63 0.70
C PRO A 62 -3.16 -6.21 1.83
N ARG A 63 -2.64 -6.05 3.05
CA ARG A 63 -3.32 -5.52 4.24
C ARG A 63 -2.58 -4.30 4.82
N GLY A 64 -1.83 -3.60 3.98
CA GLY A 64 -1.06 -2.41 4.36
C GLY A 64 -1.93 -1.25 4.79
N LEU A 65 -1.33 -0.31 5.52
CA LEU A 65 -2.02 0.89 6.01
C LEU A 65 -2.42 1.83 4.87
N LEU A 66 -1.71 1.79 3.74
CA LEU A 66 -1.92 2.65 2.58
C LEU A 66 -2.46 1.89 1.36
N VAL A 67 -3.10 0.73 1.59
CA VAL A 67 -3.63 -0.11 0.51
C VAL A 67 -4.68 0.62 -0.35
N ASP A 68 -5.46 1.51 0.25
CA ASP A 68 -6.49 2.27 -0.47
C ASP A 68 -5.91 3.40 -1.32
N GLU A 69 -4.85 4.05 -0.83
CA GLU A 69 -4.03 4.99 -1.58
C GLU A 69 -3.37 4.28 -2.76
N ALA A 70 -2.80 3.09 -2.53
CA ALA A 70 -2.21 2.24 -3.57
C ALA A 70 -3.24 1.85 -4.63
N ARG A 71 -4.44 1.42 -4.23
CA ARG A 71 -5.56 1.15 -5.16
C ARG A 71 -5.90 2.38 -6.00
N SER A 72 -5.93 3.57 -5.41
CA SER A 72 -6.20 4.82 -6.13
C SER A 72 -5.09 5.14 -7.14
N THR A 73 -3.82 4.95 -6.75
CA THR A 73 -2.66 5.15 -7.61
C THR A 73 -2.67 4.16 -8.77
N ARG A 74 -3.06 2.90 -8.53
CA ARG A 74 -3.21 1.89 -9.57
C ARG A 74 -4.25 2.29 -10.62
N LEU A 75 -5.43 2.74 -10.18
CA LEU A 75 -6.47 3.22 -11.12
C LEU A 75 -5.95 4.37 -11.98
N ARG A 76 -5.26 5.35 -11.37
CA ARG A 76 -4.66 6.47 -12.09
C ARG A 76 -3.58 6.00 -13.08
N ALA A 77 -2.72 5.06 -12.68
CA ALA A 77 -1.67 4.51 -13.54
C ALA A 77 -2.24 3.71 -14.71
N LEU A 78 -3.30 2.92 -14.49
CA LEU A 78 -4.01 2.22 -15.56
C LEU A 78 -4.62 3.20 -16.56
N CYS A 79 -5.28 4.27 -16.09
CA CYS A 79 -5.81 5.32 -16.96
C CYS A 79 -4.68 6.02 -17.75
N ALA A 80 -3.62 6.47 -17.08
CA ALA A 80 -2.49 7.14 -17.73
C ALA A 80 -1.75 6.24 -18.75
N ALA A 81 -1.82 4.91 -18.59
CA ALA A 81 -1.26 3.95 -19.53
C ALA A 81 -2.23 3.57 -20.68
N GLY A 82 -3.41 4.19 -20.77
CA GLY A 82 -4.44 3.87 -21.76
C GLY A 82 -5.15 2.53 -21.51
N ARG A 83 -4.98 1.91 -20.33
CA ARG A 83 -5.53 0.59 -19.97
C ARG A 83 -6.89 0.75 -19.29
N HIS A 84 -7.83 1.42 -19.96
CA HIS A 84 -9.11 1.84 -19.39
C HIS A 84 -9.97 0.66 -18.94
N ASP A 85 -10.06 -0.39 -19.73
CA ASP A 85 -10.86 -1.59 -19.40
C ASP A 85 -10.38 -2.24 -18.08
N GLN A 86 -9.07 -2.23 -17.86
CA GLN A 86 -8.49 -2.76 -16.63
C GLN A 86 -8.73 -1.85 -15.44
N ALA A 87 -8.72 -0.53 -15.63
CA ALA A 87 -9.09 0.42 -14.58
C ALA A 87 -10.56 0.23 -14.18
N GLN A 88 -11.46 0.05 -15.15
CA GLN A 88 -12.88 -0.20 -14.90
C GLN A 88 -13.11 -1.53 -14.19
N ALA A 89 -12.51 -2.62 -14.67
CA ALA A 89 -12.61 -3.94 -14.04
C ALA A 89 -12.11 -3.91 -12.59
N PHE A 90 -11.00 -3.21 -12.33
CA PHE A 90 -10.45 -3.07 -10.99
C PHE A 90 -11.37 -2.24 -10.08
N ALA A 91 -11.90 -1.11 -10.55
CA ALA A 91 -12.85 -0.29 -9.79
C ALA A 91 -14.15 -1.05 -9.47
N HIS A 92 -14.65 -1.86 -10.41
CA HIS A 92 -15.80 -2.73 -10.21
C HIS A 92 -15.52 -3.76 -9.11
N ALA A 93 -14.37 -4.43 -9.15
CA ALA A 93 -13.97 -5.41 -8.15
C ALA A 93 -13.85 -4.79 -6.74
N LEU A 94 -13.32 -3.56 -6.62
CA LEU A 94 -13.20 -2.87 -5.33
C LEU A 94 -14.54 -2.38 -4.75
N SER A 95 -15.54 -2.15 -5.59
CA SER A 95 -16.82 -1.56 -5.19
C SER A 95 -18.00 -2.53 -5.20
N GLY A 96 -17.80 -3.77 -5.64
CA GLY A 96 -18.90 -4.71 -5.91
C GLY A 96 -19.84 -4.21 -7.01
N GLY A 97 -19.35 -3.36 -7.93
CA GLY A 97 -20.12 -2.79 -9.05
C GLY A 97 -20.90 -1.51 -8.73
N ALA A 98 -20.74 -0.92 -7.55
CA ALA A 98 -21.41 0.33 -7.22
C ALA A 98 -20.82 1.53 -8.02
N ALA A 99 -21.58 2.03 -9.00
CA ALA A 99 -21.18 3.13 -9.88
C ALA A 99 -20.92 4.46 -9.16
N SER A 100 -21.56 4.69 -8.00
CA SER A 100 -21.33 5.88 -7.16
C SER A 100 -20.08 5.80 -6.27
N SER A 101 -19.40 4.65 -6.24
CA SER A 101 -18.24 4.44 -5.38
C SER A 101 -17.10 5.39 -5.72
N ARG A 102 -16.25 5.68 -4.72
CA ARG A 102 -15.04 6.50 -4.90
C ARG A 102 -14.13 5.96 -6.01
N TRP A 103 -14.10 4.64 -6.21
CA TRP A 103 -13.26 3.98 -7.22
C TRP A 103 -13.72 4.32 -8.63
N HIS A 104 -15.03 4.26 -8.91
CA HIS A 104 -15.59 4.67 -10.20
C HIS A 104 -15.37 6.16 -10.47
N ARG A 105 -15.52 7.03 -9.46
CA ARG A 105 -15.21 8.47 -9.60
C ARG A 105 -13.75 8.73 -9.97
N ILE A 106 -12.81 7.98 -9.39
CA ILE A 106 -11.38 8.08 -9.74
C ILE A 106 -11.16 7.69 -11.20
N VAL A 107 -11.76 6.60 -11.67
CA VAL A 107 -11.66 6.17 -13.08
C VAL A 107 -12.22 7.24 -14.00
N SER A 108 -13.43 7.73 -13.76
CA SER A 108 -14.04 8.77 -14.59
C SER A 108 -13.18 10.03 -14.66
N ALA A 109 -12.63 10.49 -13.54
CA ALA A 109 -11.78 11.68 -13.52
C ALA A 109 -10.42 11.48 -14.21
N SER A 110 -9.84 10.28 -14.14
CA SER A 110 -8.46 10.04 -14.59
C SER A 110 -8.38 9.55 -16.04
N CYS A 111 -9.35 8.76 -16.49
CA CYS A 111 -9.39 8.21 -17.85
C CYS A 111 -10.05 9.16 -18.87
N SER A 112 -10.65 10.27 -18.42
CA SER A 112 -11.21 11.32 -19.29
C SER A 112 -10.27 12.50 -19.51
N ALA A 113 -9.07 12.48 -18.90
CA ALA A 113 -8.05 13.50 -19.12
C ALA A 113 -7.40 13.27 -20.51
N PRO A 114 -7.22 14.32 -21.32
CA PRO A 114 -6.64 14.21 -22.67
C PRO A 114 -5.16 13.86 -22.66
#